data_AF-A0A8H6U4B8-F1
#
_entry.id   AF-A0A8H6U4B8-F1
#
_cell.length_a   1.000
_cell.length_b   1.000
_cell.length_c   1.000
_cell.angle_alpha   90.00
_cell.angle_beta   90.00
_cell.angle_gamma   90.00
#
_symmetry.space_group_name_H-M   'P 1'
#
loop_
_entity.id
_entity.type
_entity.pdbx_description
1 polymer ?
#
loop_
_entity_poly.entity_id
_entity_poly.type
_entity_poly.pdbx_seq_one_letter_code
_entity_poly.pdbx_strand_id
1 'polypeptide(L)'
;MHMSLPPPQQSVRKSLKACIRHFTWSWHTLVMGTGVVSTLVNRFYWGLGSDATKVLTLLLFFLNLLCFVLVCAATLARYILFPEIWPAMLRHPTQSMFIGGFPMGAATLINIALVAHQSYGFSPRSGFLYALWGFWWLDALVSVAIAVGMLGVMIMRQHHSLGQLTALWILPVVPCIVASSTGGLLASALPSQSHVSLTTAVSMILLLISLSLSMMMLTALLLRLIIHGPPDTAFILSSFVPLGPMGQGGFSFLVTAQNLIQRDIHLGPFISASAVSSVAFSAAWLLWSMGLVWLCVGLLLITSSVRRKRVPFSLGFWGMCFPSGVFTLLTVELGNVLESRTIHYLGAIFSSTLRVWVMGILGGENSAGGVEDDDVRFSLRN
;
A
#
# COMPACT_ATOMS: atom_id res chain seq x y z
N MET A 1 50.74 -12.20 -30.99
CA MET A 1 50.16 -11.52 -29.81
C MET A 1 48.82 -12.17 -29.51
N HIS A 2 48.77 -13.14 -28.60
CA HIS A 2 47.52 -13.76 -28.17
C HIS A 2 46.84 -12.82 -27.17
N MET A 3 45.71 -12.21 -27.54
CA MET A 3 44.78 -11.59 -26.61
C MET A 3 44.10 -12.69 -25.80
N SER A 4 44.56 -12.90 -24.56
CA SER A 4 43.84 -13.70 -23.58
C SER A 4 42.52 -13.02 -23.24
N LEU A 5 41.41 -13.68 -23.54
CA LEU A 5 40.09 -13.29 -23.04
C LEU A 5 40.12 -13.22 -21.50
N PRO A 6 39.50 -12.21 -20.87
CA PRO A 6 39.41 -12.15 -19.42
C PRO A 6 38.67 -13.40 -18.90
N PRO A 7 39.08 -13.98 -17.76
CA PRO A 7 38.42 -15.14 -17.21
C PRO A 7 36.96 -14.80 -16.88
N PRO A 8 36.04 -15.78 -16.98
CA PRO A 8 34.64 -15.58 -16.59
C PRO A 8 34.59 -15.15 -15.11
N GLN A 9 33.99 -13.98 -14.84
CA GLN A 9 33.77 -13.52 -13.47
C GLN A 9 32.85 -14.51 -12.76
N GLN A 10 33.42 -15.29 -11.84
CA GLN A 10 32.66 -16.12 -10.92
C GLN A 10 31.78 -15.21 -10.06
N SER A 11 30.48 -15.48 -10.02
CA SER A 11 29.58 -14.72 -9.17
C SER A 11 29.90 -14.96 -7.70
N VAL A 12 30.57 -13.99 -7.10
CA VAL A 12 30.86 -13.99 -5.68
C VAL A 12 29.52 -13.90 -4.95
N ARG A 13 29.05 -15.03 -4.40
CA ARG A 13 27.88 -15.07 -3.54
C ARG A 13 28.05 -14.01 -2.45
N LYS A 14 27.22 -12.96 -2.50
CA LYS A 14 27.23 -11.88 -1.51
C LYS A 14 27.03 -12.51 -0.12
N SER A 15 27.91 -12.17 0.82
CA SER A 15 27.76 -12.61 2.21
C SER A 15 26.40 -12.15 2.76
N LEU A 16 25.75 -12.97 3.60
CA LEU A 16 24.48 -12.63 4.26
C LEU A 16 24.54 -11.24 4.93
N LYS A 17 25.70 -10.91 5.52
CA LYS A 17 25.95 -9.61 6.15
C LYS A 17 25.90 -8.45 5.14
N ALA A 18 26.41 -8.67 3.92
CA ALA A 18 26.33 -7.68 2.84
C ALA A 18 24.89 -7.51 2.35
N CYS A 19 24.14 -8.60 2.18
CA CYS A 19 22.72 -8.54 1.80
C CYS A 19 21.89 -7.75 2.83
N ILE A 20 22.09 -8.03 4.13
CA ILE A 20 21.40 -7.31 5.21
C ILE A 20 21.77 -5.82 5.22
N ARG A 21 23.03 -5.46 4.99
CA ARG A 21 23.48 -4.06 4.94
C ARG A 21 22.75 -3.24 3.86
N HIS A 22 22.50 -3.85 2.70
CA HIS A 22 21.85 -3.23 1.55
C HIS A 22 20.33 -3.40 1.51
N PHE A 23 19.73 -4.07 2.50
CA PHE A 23 18.29 -4.30 2.57
C PHE A 23 17.51 -2.99 2.77
N THR A 24 16.61 -2.63 1.86
CA THR A 24 15.90 -1.34 1.87
C THR A 24 14.45 -1.42 2.38
N TRP A 25 13.90 -0.29 2.82
CA TRP A 25 12.49 -0.20 3.25
C TRP A 25 11.50 -0.48 2.12
N SER A 26 11.91 -0.30 0.85
CA SER A 26 11.09 -0.61 -0.31
C SER A 26 10.66 -2.08 -0.38
N TRP A 27 11.31 -3.01 0.33
CA TRP A 27 10.83 -4.39 0.44
C TRP A 27 9.49 -4.52 1.15
N HIS A 28 9.06 -3.56 1.97
CA HIS A 28 7.70 -3.57 2.52
C HIS A 28 6.62 -3.42 1.45
N THR A 29 6.98 -2.98 0.23
CA THR A 29 6.05 -2.97 -0.91
C THR A 29 5.59 -4.39 -1.30
N LEU A 30 6.42 -5.42 -1.06
CA LEU A 30 6.04 -6.83 -1.16
C LEU A 30 4.84 -7.15 -0.29
N VAL A 31 4.94 -6.74 0.97
CA VAL A 31 3.99 -7.13 2.01
C VAL A 31 2.65 -6.45 1.73
N MET A 32 2.65 -5.13 1.55
CA MET A 32 1.41 -4.43 1.24
C MET A 32 0.78 -4.92 -0.09
N GLY A 33 1.60 -5.21 -1.11
CA GLY A 33 1.15 -5.74 -2.38
C GLY A 33 0.51 -7.13 -2.27
N THR A 34 1.17 -8.05 -1.57
CA THR A 34 0.65 -9.42 -1.37
C THR A 34 -0.60 -9.43 -0.49
N GLY A 35 -0.62 -8.57 0.54
CA GLY A 35 -1.76 -8.40 1.42
C GLY A 35 -3.01 -7.90 0.69
N VAL A 36 -2.89 -6.85 -0.15
CA VAL A 36 -4.05 -6.36 -0.91
C VAL A 36 -4.56 -7.40 -1.92
N VAL A 37 -3.66 -8.21 -2.49
CA VAL A 37 -4.01 -9.29 -3.40
C VAL A 37 -4.84 -10.35 -2.68
N SER A 38 -4.46 -10.74 -1.46
CA SER A 38 -5.28 -11.62 -0.62
C SER A 38 -6.67 -11.04 -0.34
N THR A 39 -6.75 -9.74 -0.02
CA THR A 39 -8.03 -9.03 0.20
C THR A 39 -8.91 -9.00 -1.05
N LEU A 40 -8.32 -8.78 -2.23
CA LEU A 40 -9.05 -8.76 -3.50
C LEU A 40 -9.62 -10.14 -3.85
N VAL A 41 -8.85 -11.21 -3.64
CA VAL A 41 -9.34 -12.58 -3.86
C VAL A 41 -10.55 -12.86 -2.94
N ASN A 42 -10.48 -12.45 -1.67
CA ASN A 42 -11.58 -12.63 -0.73
C ASN A 42 -12.84 -11.85 -1.14
N ARG A 43 -12.66 -10.64 -1.68
CA ARG A 43 -13.77 -9.75 -2.08
C ARG A 43 -14.16 -9.89 -3.56
N PHE A 44 -13.68 -10.91 -4.26
CA PHE A 44 -14.00 -11.10 -5.67
C PHE A 44 -15.47 -11.48 -5.85
N TYR A 45 -16.25 -10.61 -6.50
CA TYR A 45 -17.72 -10.71 -6.57
C TYR A 45 -18.24 -12.07 -7.07
N TRP A 46 -17.70 -12.61 -8.17
CA TRP A 46 -18.17 -13.89 -8.73
C TRP A 46 -17.64 -15.14 -8.03
N GLY A 47 -16.62 -14.99 -7.17
CA GLY A 47 -16.05 -16.09 -6.39
C GLY A 47 -16.40 -16.01 -4.91
N LEU A 48 -17.31 -15.11 -4.53
CA LEU A 48 -17.63 -14.83 -3.14
C LEU A 48 -18.19 -16.09 -2.47
N GLY A 49 -17.57 -16.50 -1.35
CA GLY A 49 -17.99 -17.67 -0.59
C GLY A 49 -17.58 -19.04 -1.16
N SER A 50 -16.86 -19.09 -2.29
CA SER A 50 -16.34 -20.36 -2.82
C SER A 50 -15.19 -20.91 -1.97
N ASP A 51 -15.06 -22.23 -1.86
CA ASP A 51 -13.91 -22.83 -1.17
C ASP A 51 -12.57 -22.49 -1.85
N ALA A 52 -12.58 -22.33 -3.18
CA ALA A 52 -11.40 -21.96 -3.94
C ALA A 52 -10.87 -20.56 -3.56
N THR A 53 -11.75 -19.56 -3.44
CA THR A 53 -11.36 -18.21 -3.01
C THR A 53 -10.90 -18.21 -1.56
N LYS A 54 -11.57 -18.94 -0.66
CA LYS A 54 -11.13 -19.12 0.73
C LYS A 54 -9.71 -19.70 0.83
N VAL A 55 -9.44 -20.81 0.14
CA VAL A 55 -8.12 -21.46 0.14
C VAL A 55 -7.06 -20.52 -0.42
N LEU A 56 -7.33 -19.84 -1.53
CA LEU A 56 -6.38 -18.91 -2.15
C LEU A 56 -6.13 -17.67 -1.26
N THR A 57 -7.16 -17.11 -0.64
CA THR A 57 -7.03 -16.01 0.33
C THR A 57 -6.12 -16.40 1.49
N LEU A 58 -6.33 -17.59 2.09
CA LEU A 58 -5.52 -18.07 3.20
C LEU A 58 -4.07 -18.39 2.79
N LEU A 59 -3.85 -18.98 1.61
CA LEU A 59 -2.50 -19.19 1.07
C LEU A 59 -1.74 -17.87 0.93
N LEU A 60 -2.38 -16.87 0.32
CA LEU A 60 -1.79 -15.54 0.15
C LEU A 60 -1.58 -14.84 1.49
N PHE A 61 -2.47 -15.04 2.46
CA PHE A 61 -2.32 -14.50 3.81
C PHE A 61 -1.10 -15.07 4.53
N PHE A 62 -0.92 -16.39 4.56
CA PHE A 62 0.23 -17.00 5.21
C PHE A 62 1.54 -16.68 4.49
N LEU A 63 1.51 -16.61 3.14
CA LEU A 63 2.65 -16.10 2.37
C LEU A 63 2.97 -14.65 2.75
N ASN A 64 1.95 -13.78 2.85
CA ASN A 64 2.15 -12.40 3.26
C ASN A 64 2.71 -12.28 4.68
N LEU A 65 2.22 -13.09 5.61
CA LEU A 65 2.70 -13.14 7.00
C LEU A 65 4.17 -13.58 7.04
N LEU A 66 4.54 -14.61 6.29
CA LEU A 66 5.92 -15.05 6.16
C LEU A 66 6.81 -13.93 5.60
N CYS A 67 6.38 -13.29 4.51
CA CYS A 67 7.07 -12.14 3.92
C CYS A 67 7.24 -11.00 4.93
N PHE A 68 6.18 -10.67 5.69
CA PHE A 68 6.23 -9.62 6.70
C PHE A 68 7.24 -9.93 7.79
N VAL A 69 7.23 -11.15 8.33
CA VAL A 69 8.18 -11.58 9.37
C VAL A 69 9.62 -11.52 8.84
N LEU A 70 9.88 -12.04 7.64
CA LEU A 70 11.21 -12.03 7.05
C LEU A 70 11.71 -10.61 6.75
N VAL A 71 10.86 -9.74 6.18
CA VAL A 71 11.20 -8.34 5.88
C VAL A 71 11.42 -7.55 7.18
N CYS A 72 10.62 -7.77 8.22
CA CYS A 72 10.81 -7.13 9.52
C CYS A 72 12.09 -7.63 10.20
N ALA A 73 12.37 -8.94 10.16
CA ALA A 73 13.59 -9.51 10.71
C ALA A 73 14.84 -8.98 10.00
N ALA A 74 14.81 -8.87 8.66
CA ALA A 74 15.91 -8.29 7.88
C ALA A 74 16.10 -6.80 8.19
N THR A 75 15.01 -6.03 8.31
CA THR A 75 15.03 -4.61 8.71
C THR A 75 15.63 -4.44 10.10
N LEU A 76 15.20 -5.26 11.06
CA LEU A 76 15.69 -5.23 12.43
C LEU A 76 17.17 -5.62 12.49
N ALA A 77 17.56 -6.71 11.82
CA ALA A 77 18.95 -7.14 11.72
C ALA A 77 19.85 -6.04 11.11
N ARG A 78 19.37 -5.32 10.09
CA ARG A 78 20.11 -4.19 9.48
C ARG A 78 20.43 -3.11 10.51
N TYR A 79 19.48 -2.74 11.36
CA TYR A 79 19.68 -1.66 12.33
C TYR A 79 20.37 -2.10 13.62
N ILE A 80 20.31 -3.39 13.96
CA ILE A 80 21.13 -3.96 15.05
C ILE A 80 22.61 -4.05 14.62
N LEU A 81 22.88 -4.51 13.38
CA LEU A 81 24.24 -4.70 12.89
C LEU A 81 24.91 -3.41 12.38
N PHE A 82 24.12 -2.46 11.92
CA PHE A 82 24.57 -1.19 11.32
C PHE A 82 23.70 0.00 11.78
N PRO A 83 23.70 0.32 13.09
CA PRO A 83 22.85 1.37 13.66
C PRO A 83 23.05 2.75 13.02
N GLU A 84 24.26 3.04 12.53
CA GLU A 84 24.62 4.27 11.83
C GLU A 84 23.81 4.52 10.54
N ILE A 85 23.19 3.49 9.97
CA ILE A 85 22.36 3.60 8.77
C ILE A 85 21.02 4.26 9.07
N TRP A 86 20.51 4.17 10.31
CA TRP A 86 19.17 4.68 10.65
C TRP A 86 19.00 6.19 10.38
N PRO A 87 19.87 7.08 10.90
CA PRO A 87 19.75 8.51 10.63
C PRO A 87 19.97 8.84 9.15
N ALA A 88 20.85 8.12 8.47
CA ALA A 88 21.10 8.30 7.03
C ALA A 88 19.87 7.91 6.20
N MET A 89 19.19 6.83 6.55
CA MET A 89 17.97 6.37 5.90
C MET A 89 16.86 7.41 6.03
N LEU A 90 16.63 7.95 7.23
CA LEU A 90 15.60 8.97 7.46
C LEU A 90 15.85 10.24 6.65
N ARG A 91 17.11 10.66 6.48
CA ARG A 91 17.46 11.85 5.69
C ARG A 91 17.40 11.64 4.18
N HIS A 92 17.34 10.39 3.71
CA HIS A 92 17.35 10.12 2.28
C HIS A 92 15.95 10.38 1.67
N PRO A 93 15.80 11.33 0.71
CA PRO A 93 14.50 11.85 0.25
C PRO A 93 13.60 10.81 -0.44
N THR A 94 14.16 9.74 -0.99
CA THR A 94 13.39 8.63 -1.59
C THR A 94 13.19 7.45 -0.64
N GLN A 95 14.27 6.94 -0.03
CA GLN A 95 14.23 5.73 0.79
C GLN A 95 13.41 5.90 2.07
N SER A 96 13.46 7.08 2.69
CA SER A 96 12.69 7.36 3.91
C SER A 96 11.18 7.29 3.67
N MET A 97 10.71 7.54 2.45
CA MET A 97 9.28 7.53 2.12
C MET A 97 8.66 6.13 2.24
N PHE A 98 9.46 5.09 2.01
CA PHE A 98 9.01 3.70 2.10
C PHE A 98 8.81 3.20 3.53
N ILE A 99 9.14 4.00 4.56
CA ILE A 99 8.87 3.64 5.95
C ILE A 99 7.36 3.43 6.20
N GLY A 100 6.50 4.14 5.47
CA GLY A 100 5.05 3.94 5.49
C GLY A 100 4.60 2.55 4.98
N GLY A 101 5.46 1.82 4.26
CA GLY A 101 5.16 0.45 3.83
C GLY A 101 4.94 -0.52 4.99
N PHE A 102 5.60 -0.30 6.14
CA PHE A 102 5.47 -1.17 7.32
C PHE A 102 4.05 -1.21 7.89
N PRO A 103 3.45 -0.08 8.34
CA PRO A 103 2.08 -0.11 8.86
C PRO A 103 1.06 -0.51 7.79
N MET A 104 1.23 -0.10 6.53
CA MET A 104 0.34 -0.54 5.45
C MET A 104 0.34 -2.06 5.28
N GLY A 105 1.52 -2.69 5.33
CA GLY A 105 1.64 -4.15 5.31
C GLY A 105 0.99 -4.81 6.52
N ALA A 106 1.23 -4.29 7.73
CA ALA A 106 0.63 -4.79 8.97
C ALA A 106 -0.91 -4.73 8.93
N ALA A 107 -1.48 -3.60 8.49
CA ALA A 107 -2.91 -3.42 8.33
C ALA A 107 -3.54 -4.46 7.39
N THR A 108 -2.88 -4.83 6.28
CA THR A 108 -3.41 -5.90 5.40
C THR A 108 -3.49 -7.26 6.08
N LEU A 109 -2.54 -7.57 6.98
CA LEU A 109 -2.59 -8.80 7.77
C LEU A 109 -3.72 -8.77 8.79
N ILE A 110 -3.93 -7.63 9.46
CA ILE A 110 -5.06 -7.44 10.40
C ILE A 110 -6.39 -7.67 9.67
N ASN A 111 -6.56 -7.10 8.48
CA ASN A 111 -7.78 -7.23 7.69
C ASN A 111 -8.12 -8.68 7.33
N ILE A 112 -7.14 -9.45 6.84
CA ILE A 112 -7.42 -10.85 6.47
C ILE A 112 -7.52 -11.77 7.69
N ALA A 113 -6.79 -11.47 8.78
CA ALA A 113 -6.96 -12.17 10.04
C ALA A 113 -8.39 -11.97 10.60
N LEU A 114 -8.96 -10.77 10.47
CA LEU A 114 -10.35 -10.49 10.82
C LEU A 114 -11.33 -11.31 9.97
N VAL A 115 -11.11 -11.37 8.65
CA VAL A 115 -11.92 -12.22 7.74
C VAL A 115 -11.83 -13.69 8.14
N ALA A 116 -10.62 -14.18 8.44
CA ALA A 116 -10.42 -15.56 8.87
C ALA A 116 -11.19 -15.87 10.16
N HIS A 117 -11.23 -14.92 11.09
CA HIS A 117 -12.02 -15.01 12.32
C HIS A 117 -13.53 -15.06 12.05
N GLN A 118 -14.05 -14.13 11.26
CA GLN A 118 -15.49 -13.96 11.05
C GLN A 118 -16.10 -15.01 10.10
N SER A 119 -15.38 -15.36 9.03
CA SER A 119 -15.94 -16.12 7.91
C SER A 119 -15.36 -17.52 7.78
N TYR A 120 -14.16 -17.79 8.30
CA TYR A 120 -13.47 -19.07 8.10
C TYR A 120 -13.38 -19.93 9.36
N GLY A 121 -13.91 -19.45 10.50
CA GLY A 121 -13.94 -20.19 11.76
C GLY A 121 -12.62 -20.23 12.51
N PHE A 122 -11.64 -19.38 12.17
CA PHE A 122 -10.37 -19.31 12.90
C PHE A 122 -10.55 -18.63 14.26
N SER A 123 -10.18 -19.33 15.33
CA SER A 123 -10.19 -18.81 16.71
C SER A 123 -11.48 -18.06 17.06
N PRO A 124 -12.62 -18.76 17.26
CA PRO A 124 -13.92 -18.14 17.58
C PRO A 124 -13.95 -17.42 18.93
N ARG A 125 -12.86 -17.46 19.69
CA ARG A 125 -12.73 -16.75 20.98
C ARG A 125 -12.62 -15.25 20.75
N SER A 126 -13.38 -14.49 21.55
CA SER A 126 -13.36 -13.03 21.56
C SER A 126 -11.97 -12.44 21.80
N GLY A 127 -11.09 -13.13 22.54
CA GLY A 127 -9.72 -12.69 22.80
C GLY A 127 -8.89 -12.44 21.53
N PHE A 128 -9.12 -13.18 20.44
CA PHE A 128 -8.41 -12.95 19.18
C PHE A 128 -8.84 -11.63 18.53
N LEU A 129 -10.14 -11.32 18.54
CA LEU A 129 -10.65 -10.04 18.04
C LEU A 129 -10.08 -8.85 18.82
N TYR A 130 -9.98 -8.95 20.15
CA TYR A 130 -9.35 -7.90 20.96
C TYR A 130 -7.85 -7.79 20.72
N ALA A 131 -7.16 -8.90 20.42
CA ALA A 131 -5.75 -8.86 20.01
C ALA A 131 -5.59 -8.12 18.66
N LEU A 132 -6.44 -8.39 17.67
CA LEU A 132 -6.47 -7.66 16.40
C LEU A 132 -6.75 -6.16 16.62
N TRP A 133 -7.69 -5.84 17.52
CA TRP A 133 -7.98 -4.45 17.88
C TRP A 133 -6.77 -3.77 18.56
N GLY A 134 -6.04 -4.48 19.43
CA GLY A 134 -4.79 -4.00 20.02
C GLY A 134 -3.69 -3.76 18.97
N PHE A 135 -3.53 -4.68 18.01
CA PHE A 135 -2.60 -4.49 16.90
C PHE A 135 -2.99 -3.30 16.01
N TRP A 136 -4.28 -3.06 15.80
CA TRP A 136 -4.76 -1.89 15.07
C TRP A 136 -4.44 -0.58 15.79
N TRP A 137 -4.58 -0.51 17.11
CA TRP A 137 -4.16 0.68 17.87
C TRP A 137 -2.67 0.97 17.73
N LEU A 138 -1.83 -0.07 17.78
CA LEU A 138 -0.39 0.06 17.56
C LEU A 138 -0.11 0.54 16.12
N ASP A 139 -0.76 -0.05 15.13
CA ASP A 139 -0.63 0.32 13.72
C ASP A 139 -1.05 1.78 13.46
N ALA A 140 -2.17 2.21 14.05
CA ALA A 140 -2.66 3.57 13.98
C ALA A 140 -1.67 4.57 14.60
N LEU A 141 -1.13 4.26 15.78
CA LEU A 141 -0.14 5.11 16.45
C LEU A 141 1.15 5.23 15.61
N VAL A 142 1.65 4.11 15.10
CA VAL A 142 2.84 4.07 14.22
C VAL A 142 2.58 4.84 12.93
N SER A 143 1.39 4.71 12.35
CA SER A 143 0.98 5.44 11.15
C SER A 143 1.01 6.95 11.36
N VAL A 144 0.43 7.45 12.46
CA VAL A 144 0.46 8.88 12.80
C VAL A 144 1.88 9.36 13.07
N ALA A 145 2.67 8.58 13.82
CA ALA A 145 4.06 8.90 14.11
C ALA A 145 4.90 9.00 12.83
N ILE A 146 4.69 8.10 11.86
CA ILE A 146 5.34 8.15 10.55
C ILE A 146 4.88 9.38 9.76
N ALA A 147 3.57 9.64 9.68
CA ALA A 147 3.04 10.77 8.92
C ALA A 147 3.60 12.10 9.43
N VAL A 148 3.51 12.35 10.74
CA VAL A 148 4.01 13.59 11.35
C VAL A 148 5.54 13.64 11.36
N GLY A 149 6.19 12.55 11.75
CA GLY A 149 7.65 12.47 11.84
C GLY A 149 8.34 12.66 10.49
N MET A 150 7.84 12.01 9.44
CA MET A 150 8.40 12.15 8.09
C MET A 150 8.12 13.52 7.49
N LEU A 151 6.94 14.12 7.72
CA LEU A 151 6.70 15.52 7.35
C LEU A 151 7.70 16.45 8.04
N GLY A 152 7.94 16.26 9.33
CA GLY A 152 8.96 17.02 10.06
C GLY A 152 10.37 16.85 9.49
N VAL A 153 10.75 15.63 9.12
CA VAL A 153 12.04 15.33 8.47
C VAL A 153 12.13 16.00 7.09
N MET A 154 11.08 15.94 6.28
CA MET A 154 11.03 16.58 4.97
C MET A 154 11.20 18.10 5.07
N ILE A 155 10.56 18.73 6.06
CA ILE A 155 10.61 20.18 6.27
C ILE A 155 11.97 20.62 6.84
N MET A 156 12.51 19.89 7.83
CA MET A 156 13.64 20.36 8.63
C MET A 156 15.00 19.82 8.18
N ARG A 157 15.03 18.70 7.47
CA ARG A 157 16.28 17.93 7.23
C ARG A 157 16.53 17.56 5.78
N GLN A 158 15.53 17.65 4.92
CA GLN A 158 15.66 17.27 3.50
C GLN A 158 15.62 18.51 2.62
N HIS A 159 16.42 18.51 1.56
CA HIS A 159 16.36 19.52 0.51
C HIS A 159 15.57 18.95 -0.66
N HIS A 160 14.59 19.72 -1.12
CA HIS A 160 13.69 19.31 -2.18
C HIS A 160 13.60 20.40 -3.25
N SER A 161 13.60 19.97 -4.51
CA SER A 161 13.27 20.81 -5.66
C SER A 161 11.99 20.29 -6.32
N LEU A 162 11.22 21.18 -6.94
CA LEU A 162 9.96 20.80 -7.58
C LEU A 162 10.15 19.72 -8.65
N GLY A 163 11.24 19.76 -9.42
CA GLY A 163 11.55 18.74 -10.44
C GLY A 163 11.83 17.34 -9.88
N GLN A 164 12.31 17.25 -8.65
CA GLN A 164 12.61 15.97 -7.97
C GLN A 164 11.40 15.37 -7.24
N LEU A 165 10.28 16.10 -7.15
CA LEU A 165 9.07 15.60 -6.53
C LEU A 165 8.57 14.39 -7.32
N THR A 166 8.37 13.28 -6.61
CA THR A 166 7.76 12.06 -7.14
C THR A 166 6.53 11.72 -6.31
N ALA A 167 5.67 10.85 -6.84
CA ALA A 167 4.48 10.42 -6.10
C ALA A 167 4.81 9.67 -4.79
N LEU A 168 6.07 9.23 -4.61
CA LEU A 168 6.55 8.58 -3.39
C LEU A 168 6.42 9.46 -2.14
N TRP A 169 6.38 10.79 -2.30
CA TRP A 169 6.18 11.74 -1.18
C TRP A 169 4.89 11.48 -0.39
N ILE A 170 3.91 10.83 -1.02
CA ILE A 170 2.62 10.52 -0.42
C ILE A 170 2.72 9.29 0.49
N LEU A 171 3.70 8.41 0.30
CA LEU A 171 3.80 7.14 1.03
C LEU A 171 3.84 7.25 2.56
N PRO A 172 4.46 8.27 3.19
CA PRO A 172 4.44 8.41 4.64
C PRO A 172 3.07 8.80 5.22
N VAL A 173 2.19 9.42 4.44
CA VAL A 173 0.88 9.87 4.95
C VAL A 173 -0.23 8.85 4.70
N VAL A 174 -0.08 7.98 3.69
CA VAL A 174 -1.04 6.91 3.35
C VAL A 174 -1.32 5.91 4.49
N PRO A 175 -0.36 5.51 5.35
CA PRO A 175 -0.62 4.60 6.46
C PRO A 175 -1.86 4.94 7.27
N CYS A 176 -2.08 6.22 7.58
CA CYS A 176 -3.24 6.69 8.32
C CYS A 176 -4.57 6.36 7.60
N ILE A 177 -4.65 6.49 6.27
CA ILE A 177 -5.87 6.15 5.52
C ILE A 177 -6.12 4.63 5.49
N VAL A 178 -5.06 3.83 5.50
CA VAL A 178 -5.14 2.37 5.55
C VAL A 178 -5.56 1.90 6.94
N ALA A 179 -4.97 2.47 7.99
CA ALA A 179 -5.36 2.25 9.37
C ALA A 179 -6.83 2.66 9.61
N SER A 180 -7.29 3.75 9.01
CA SER A 180 -8.71 4.16 9.07
C SER A 180 -9.66 3.08 8.56
N SER A 181 -9.47 2.62 7.32
CA SER A 181 -10.34 1.57 6.75
C SER A 181 -10.28 0.26 7.54
N THR A 182 -9.10 -0.11 8.06
CA THR A 182 -8.89 -1.30 8.90
C THR A 182 -9.65 -1.16 10.22
N GLY A 183 -9.61 0.03 10.83
CA GLY A 183 -10.38 0.36 12.02
C GLY A 183 -11.87 0.32 11.77
N GLY A 184 -12.33 0.82 10.62
CA GLY A 184 -13.73 0.70 10.19
C GLY A 184 -14.18 -0.76 10.07
N LEU A 185 -13.36 -1.63 9.46
CA LEU A 185 -13.67 -3.06 9.37
C LEU A 185 -13.67 -3.74 10.74
N LEU A 186 -12.75 -3.39 11.63
CA LEU A 186 -12.75 -3.90 13.00
C LEU A 186 -13.96 -3.40 13.80
N ALA A 187 -14.34 -2.14 13.64
CA ALA A 187 -15.45 -1.54 14.36
C ALA A 187 -16.76 -2.29 14.10
N SER A 188 -17.01 -2.76 12.88
CA SER A 188 -18.22 -3.53 12.56
C SER A 188 -18.27 -4.89 13.30
N ALA A 189 -17.10 -5.44 13.65
CA ALA A 189 -16.95 -6.72 14.33
C ALA A 189 -16.99 -6.63 15.86
N LEU A 190 -16.76 -5.44 16.43
CA LEU A 190 -16.65 -5.28 17.88
C LEU A 190 -18.01 -5.42 18.58
N PRO A 191 -18.08 -6.17 19.70
CA PRO A 191 -19.35 -6.37 20.41
C PRO A 191 -19.77 -5.14 21.23
N SER A 192 -18.81 -4.38 21.78
CA SER A 192 -19.08 -3.23 22.65
C SER A 192 -19.37 -1.97 21.84
N GLN A 193 -20.54 -1.36 22.04
CA GLN A 193 -20.93 -0.14 21.36
C GLN A 193 -19.96 1.03 21.61
N SER A 194 -19.40 1.12 22.83
CA SER A 194 -18.39 2.13 23.15
C SER A 194 -17.13 1.97 22.28
N HIS A 195 -16.67 0.72 22.09
CA HIS A 195 -15.51 0.46 21.25
C HIS A 195 -15.81 0.69 19.78
N VAL A 196 -17.01 0.37 19.31
CA VAL A 196 -17.47 0.66 17.94
C VAL A 196 -17.41 2.16 17.66
N SER A 197 -18.01 2.98 18.52
CA SER A 197 -18.04 4.43 18.38
C SER A 197 -16.63 5.04 18.44
N LEU A 198 -15.81 4.62 19.41
CA LEU A 198 -14.42 5.10 19.54
C LEU A 198 -13.58 4.75 18.32
N THR A 199 -13.62 3.48 17.89
CA THR A 199 -12.83 2.99 16.75
C THR A 199 -13.27 3.69 15.46
N THR A 200 -14.58 3.89 15.26
CA THR A 200 -15.11 4.61 14.09
C THR A 200 -14.69 6.09 14.11
N ALA A 201 -14.77 6.77 15.26
CA ALA A 201 -14.36 8.16 15.40
C ALA A 201 -12.86 8.36 15.10
N VAL A 202 -12.01 7.51 15.69
CA VAL A 202 -10.56 7.53 15.45
C VAL A 202 -10.24 7.23 13.99
N SER A 203 -10.91 6.25 13.39
CA SER A 203 -10.76 5.94 11.97
C SER A 203 -11.08 7.17 11.12
N MET A 204 -12.21 7.83 11.36
CA MET A 204 -12.58 9.05 10.64
C MET A 204 -11.52 10.16 10.78
N ILE A 205 -10.92 10.35 11.95
CA ILE A 205 -9.83 11.30 12.16
C ILE A 205 -8.60 10.92 11.30
N LEU A 206 -8.19 9.64 11.32
CA LEU A 206 -7.06 9.15 10.53
C LEU A 206 -7.29 9.32 9.03
N LEU A 207 -8.51 9.06 8.55
CA LEU A 207 -8.93 9.30 7.16
C LEU A 207 -8.76 10.77 6.79
N LEU A 208 -9.33 11.67 7.58
CA LEU A 208 -9.33 13.11 7.28
C LEU A 208 -7.92 13.71 7.29
N ILE A 209 -7.07 13.31 8.25
CA ILE A 209 -5.66 13.72 8.29
C ILE A 209 -4.93 13.28 7.03
N SER A 210 -5.00 11.98 6.72
CA SER A 210 -4.27 11.39 5.60
C SER A 210 -4.74 11.92 4.24
N LEU A 211 -6.06 12.01 4.05
CA LEU A 211 -6.65 12.44 2.79
C LEU A 211 -6.33 13.91 2.52
N SER A 212 -6.43 14.78 3.53
CA SER A 212 -6.11 16.21 3.38
C SER A 212 -4.66 16.41 2.96
N LEU A 213 -3.72 15.75 3.64
CA LEU A 213 -2.29 15.81 3.30
C LEU A 213 -2.03 15.22 1.91
N SER A 214 -2.68 14.12 1.57
CA SER A 214 -2.56 13.49 0.25
C SER A 214 -3.04 14.41 -0.86
N MET A 215 -4.16 15.13 -0.68
CA MET A 215 -4.67 16.09 -1.69
C MET A 215 -3.71 17.27 -1.90
N MET A 216 -3.11 17.79 -0.83
CA MET A 216 -2.08 18.84 -0.93
C MET A 216 -0.86 18.37 -1.73
N MET A 217 -0.36 17.16 -1.44
CA MET A 217 0.77 16.56 -2.13
C MET A 217 0.46 16.19 -3.58
N LEU A 218 -0.75 15.69 -3.86
CA LEU A 218 -1.20 15.38 -5.22
C LEU A 218 -1.34 16.61 -6.09
N THR A 219 -1.77 17.74 -5.50
CA THR A 219 -1.82 19.03 -6.19
C THR A 219 -0.40 19.45 -6.62
N ALA A 220 0.57 19.36 -5.72
CA ALA A 220 1.97 19.64 -6.04
C ALA A 220 2.55 18.66 -7.10
N LEU A 221 2.18 17.37 -7.01
CA LEU A 221 2.56 16.37 -8.00
C LEU A 221 2.00 16.68 -9.38
N LEU A 222 0.72 17.08 -9.47
CA LEU A 222 0.10 17.46 -10.73
C LEU A 222 0.83 18.64 -11.37
N LEU A 223 1.11 19.68 -10.58
CA LEU A 223 1.89 20.83 -11.03
C LEU A 223 3.28 20.41 -11.55
N ARG A 224 3.98 19.54 -10.79
CA ARG A 224 5.27 19.00 -11.21
C ARG A 224 5.19 18.26 -12.53
N LEU A 225 4.18 17.41 -12.73
CA LEU A 225 4.01 16.64 -13.96
C LEU A 225 3.73 17.53 -15.17
N ILE A 226 3.02 18.66 -14.97
CA ILE A 226 2.76 19.64 -16.02
C ILE A 226 4.04 20.40 -16.41
N ILE A 227 4.81 20.87 -15.42
CA ILE A 227 6.01 21.70 -15.66
C ILE A 227 7.20 20.86 -16.16
N HIS A 228 7.45 19.72 -15.53
CA HIS A 228 8.64 18.91 -15.76
C HIS A 228 8.39 17.64 -16.59
N GLY A 229 7.12 17.33 -16.90
CA GLY A 229 6.76 16.14 -17.66
C GLY A 229 6.86 14.84 -16.83
N PRO A 230 7.05 13.68 -17.49
CA PRO A 230 7.11 12.37 -16.82
C PRO A 230 8.30 12.28 -15.85
N PRO A 231 8.20 11.48 -14.77
CA PRO A 231 9.34 11.19 -13.91
C PRO A 231 10.36 10.29 -14.62
N ASP A 232 11.55 10.15 -14.03
CA ASP A 232 12.55 9.23 -14.53
C ASP A 232 12.02 7.79 -14.59
N THR A 233 12.54 7.00 -15.52
CA THR A 233 12.07 5.62 -15.77
C THR A 233 12.16 4.74 -14.52
N ALA A 234 13.13 4.98 -13.63
CA ALA A 234 13.24 4.29 -12.34
C ALA A 234 12.04 4.55 -11.39
N PHE A 235 11.35 5.68 -11.54
CA PHE A 235 10.21 6.09 -10.71
C PHE A 235 8.88 6.08 -11.46
N ILE A 236 8.84 5.68 -12.73
CA ILE A 236 7.61 5.73 -13.54
C ILE A 236 6.47 4.90 -12.94
N LEU A 237 6.80 3.79 -12.29
CA LEU A 237 5.82 2.92 -11.63
C LEU A 237 5.17 3.60 -10.40
N SER A 238 5.85 4.59 -9.81
CA SER A 238 5.26 5.38 -8.72
C SER A 238 4.08 6.24 -9.19
N SER A 239 3.86 6.43 -10.49
CA SER A 239 2.71 7.15 -11.03
C SER A 239 1.35 6.53 -10.67
N PHE A 240 1.32 5.30 -10.14
CA PHE A 240 0.11 4.65 -9.62
C PHE A 240 -0.14 4.95 -8.13
N VAL A 241 0.83 5.48 -7.39
CA VAL A 241 0.68 5.84 -5.97
C VAL A 241 -0.52 6.74 -5.68
N PRO A 242 -0.91 7.72 -6.54
CA PRO A 242 -2.15 8.49 -6.36
C PRO A 242 -3.41 7.65 -6.18
N LEU A 243 -3.49 6.46 -6.78
CA LEU A 243 -4.62 5.54 -6.61
C LEU A 243 -4.79 5.07 -5.16
N GLY A 244 -3.71 5.08 -4.37
CA GLY A 244 -3.69 4.69 -2.96
C GLY A 244 -4.66 5.52 -2.12
N PRO A 245 -4.43 6.83 -1.93
CA PRO A 245 -5.34 7.69 -1.17
C PRO A 245 -6.73 7.83 -1.80
N MET A 246 -6.85 7.79 -3.14
CA MET A 246 -8.17 7.83 -3.79
C MET A 246 -9.00 6.58 -3.48
N GLY A 247 -8.41 5.40 -3.68
CA GLY A 247 -9.02 4.10 -3.43
C GLY A 247 -9.29 3.86 -1.96
N GLN A 248 -8.26 3.93 -1.12
CA GLN A 248 -8.39 3.66 0.31
C GLN A 248 -9.25 4.70 1.02
N GLY A 249 -9.17 5.97 0.60
CA GLY A 249 -10.00 7.04 1.16
C GLY A 249 -11.48 6.82 0.87
N GLY A 250 -11.83 6.54 -0.38
CA GLY A 250 -13.21 6.23 -0.73
C GLY A 250 -13.70 4.97 -0.03
N PHE A 251 -12.87 3.92 0.03
CA PHE A 251 -13.23 2.68 0.72
C PHE A 251 -13.48 2.93 2.20
N SER A 252 -12.63 3.72 2.85
CA SER A 252 -12.80 4.09 4.25
C SER A 252 -14.07 4.90 4.50
N PHE A 253 -14.45 5.83 3.61
CA PHE A 253 -15.71 6.55 3.73
C PHE A 253 -16.92 5.60 3.68
N LEU A 254 -16.92 4.64 2.75
CA LEU A 254 -18.02 3.67 2.62
C LEU A 254 -18.13 2.77 3.86
N VAL A 255 -17.01 2.27 4.38
CA VAL A 255 -17.01 1.44 5.60
C VAL A 255 -17.50 2.26 6.80
N THR A 256 -17.07 3.52 6.95
CA THR A 256 -17.57 4.40 8.01
C THR A 256 -19.07 4.63 7.88
N ALA A 257 -19.58 4.89 6.67
CA ALA A 257 -21.01 5.06 6.42
C ALA A 257 -21.83 3.82 6.84
N GLN A 258 -21.34 2.63 6.48
CA GLN A 258 -21.96 1.36 6.88
C GLN A 258 -22.00 1.22 8.39
N ASN A 259 -20.91 1.52 9.10
CA ASN A 259 -20.87 1.46 10.55
C ASN A 259 -21.86 2.44 11.21
N LEU A 260 -21.95 3.66 10.71
CA LEU A 260 -22.88 4.66 11.25
C LEU A 260 -24.34 4.17 11.20
N ILE A 261 -24.74 3.53 10.09
CA ILE A 261 -26.10 3.02 9.90
C ILE A 261 -26.31 1.68 10.64
N GLN A 262 -25.46 0.69 10.38
CA GLN A 262 -25.66 -0.69 10.85
C GLN A 262 -25.43 -0.85 12.35
N ARG A 263 -24.61 0.01 12.94
CA ARG A 263 -24.29 -0.02 14.38
C ARG A 263 -25.02 1.06 15.16
N ASP A 264 -25.91 1.84 14.54
CA ASP A 264 -26.66 2.94 15.17
C ASP A 264 -25.78 3.86 16.03
N ILE A 265 -24.72 4.39 15.41
CA ILE A 265 -23.77 5.27 16.12
C ILE A 265 -24.40 6.65 16.26
N HIS A 266 -24.72 7.04 17.50
CA HIS A 266 -25.24 8.37 17.80
C HIS A 266 -24.18 9.47 17.57
N LEU A 267 -24.46 10.40 16.66
CA LEU A 267 -23.59 11.54 16.31
C LEU A 267 -23.98 12.86 17.01
N GLY A 268 -24.91 12.80 17.95
CA GLY A 268 -25.50 13.95 18.62
C GLY A 268 -26.87 14.35 18.05
N PRO A 269 -27.49 15.40 18.60
CA PRO A 269 -28.90 15.71 18.34
C PRO A 269 -29.17 16.35 16.97
N PHE A 270 -28.14 16.92 16.33
CA PHE A 270 -28.30 17.72 15.10
C PHE A 270 -27.83 17.00 13.83
N ILE A 271 -27.16 15.86 13.95
CA ILE A 271 -26.53 15.17 12.83
C ILE A 271 -27.08 13.74 12.77
N SER A 272 -27.76 13.42 11.67
CA SER A 272 -28.22 12.05 11.43
C SER A 272 -27.12 11.18 10.81
N ALA A 273 -27.09 9.91 11.21
CA ALA A 273 -26.21 8.91 10.61
C ALA A 273 -26.44 8.79 9.08
N SER A 274 -27.69 8.94 8.63
CA SER A 274 -28.05 8.93 7.21
C SER A 274 -27.44 10.09 6.43
N ALA A 275 -27.47 11.31 6.97
CA ALA A 275 -26.91 12.49 6.30
C ALA A 275 -25.40 12.35 6.13
N VAL A 276 -24.70 11.93 7.18
CA VAL A 276 -23.24 11.69 7.13
C VAL A 276 -22.90 10.55 6.18
N SER A 277 -23.71 9.51 6.13
CA SER A 277 -23.53 8.39 5.19
C SER A 277 -23.68 8.82 3.73
N SER A 278 -24.63 9.70 3.41
CA SER A 278 -24.79 10.27 2.07
C SER A 278 -23.59 11.14 1.66
N VAL A 279 -23.03 11.93 2.59
CA VAL A 279 -21.82 12.71 2.37
C VAL A 279 -20.62 11.79 2.14
N ALA A 280 -20.48 10.75 2.95
CA ALA A 280 -19.41 9.76 2.82
C ALA A 280 -19.49 9.00 1.48
N PHE A 281 -20.69 8.61 1.03
CA PHE A 281 -20.89 8.04 -0.30
C PHE A 281 -20.47 9.02 -1.41
N SER A 282 -20.91 10.27 -1.32
CA SER A 282 -20.56 11.31 -2.31
C SER A 282 -19.05 11.55 -2.37
N ALA A 283 -18.37 11.55 -1.22
CA ALA A 283 -16.93 11.65 -1.13
C ALA A 283 -16.23 10.42 -1.75
N ALA A 284 -16.73 9.21 -1.48
CA ALA A 284 -16.21 7.99 -2.09
C ALA A 284 -16.36 8.00 -3.61
N TRP A 285 -17.49 8.46 -4.14
CA TRP A 285 -17.74 8.59 -5.58
C TRP A 285 -16.81 9.62 -6.24
N LEU A 286 -16.59 10.77 -5.58
CA LEU A 286 -15.66 11.80 -6.02
C LEU A 286 -14.23 11.24 -6.10
N LEU A 287 -13.77 10.55 -5.05
CA LEU A 287 -12.43 9.95 -5.01
C LEU A 287 -12.28 8.84 -6.04
N TRP A 288 -13.30 8.02 -6.26
CA TRP A 288 -13.29 7.01 -7.32
C TRP A 288 -13.13 7.64 -8.70
N SER A 289 -13.88 8.71 -8.98
CA SER A 289 -13.82 9.45 -10.24
C SER A 289 -12.44 10.10 -10.46
N MET A 290 -11.85 10.69 -9.42
CA MET A 290 -10.47 11.20 -9.49
C MET A 290 -9.45 10.08 -9.67
N GLY A 291 -9.65 8.93 -9.03
CA GLY A 291 -8.81 7.76 -9.20
C GLY A 291 -8.80 7.25 -10.65
N LEU A 292 -9.92 7.30 -11.38
CA LEU A 292 -9.94 6.97 -12.81
C LEU A 292 -9.02 7.89 -13.63
N VAL A 293 -9.03 9.19 -13.35
CA VAL A 293 -8.14 10.15 -14.02
C VAL A 293 -6.68 9.78 -13.76
N TRP A 294 -6.32 9.53 -12.50
CA TRP A 294 -4.97 9.12 -12.13
C TRP A 294 -4.55 7.77 -12.72
N LEU A 295 -5.49 6.82 -12.85
CA LEU A 295 -5.25 5.54 -13.51
C LEU A 295 -4.89 5.77 -14.98
N CYS A 296 -5.68 6.59 -15.69
CA CYS A 296 -5.40 6.98 -17.07
C CYS A 296 -4.04 7.67 -17.20
N VAL A 297 -3.72 8.63 -16.33
CA VAL A 297 -2.41 9.31 -16.30
C VAL A 297 -1.29 8.30 -16.09
N GLY A 298 -1.40 7.40 -15.11
CA GLY A 298 -0.41 6.35 -14.86
C GLY A 298 -0.17 5.45 -16.07
N LEU A 299 -1.24 4.99 -16.71
CA LEU A 299 -1.17 4.16 -17.92
C LEU A 299 -0.51 4.91 -19.10
N LEU A 300 -0.84 6.19 -19.30
CA LEU A 300 -0.22 7.02 -20.33
C LEU A 300 1.28 7.22 -20.08
N LEU A 301 1.68 7.48 -18.83
CA LEU A 301 3.08 7.66 -18.42
C LEU A 301 3.91 6.39 -18.62
N ILE A 302 3.37 5.22 -18.23
CA ILE A 302 4.03 3.93 -18.48
C ILE A 302 4.14 3.65 -19.99
N THR A 303 3.05 3.81 -20.74
CA THR A 303 3.03 3.52 -22.17
C THR A 303 4.01 4.41 -22.95
N SER A 304 4.08 5.69 -22.61
CA SER A 304 5.05 6.64 -23.18
C SER A 304 6.49 6.23 -22.86
N SER A 305 6.75 5.74 -21.65
CA SER A 305 8.09 5.34 -21.21
C SER A 305 8.55 4.05 -21.87
N VAL A 306 7.70 3.01 -21.91
CA VAL A 306 7.99 1.71 -22.53
C VAL A 306 8.29 1.84 -24.03
N ARG A 307 7.59 2.77 -24.73
CA ARG A 307 7.86 3.05 -26.15
C ARG A 307 9.23 3.68 -26.40
N ARG A 308 9.81 4.36 -25.42
CA ARG A 308 11.08 5.08 -25.56
C ARG A 308 12.27 4.31 -25.02
N LYS A 309 12.10 3.58 -23.90
CA LYS A 309 13.16 2.87 -23.18
C LYS A 309 12.60 1.61 -22.54
N ARG A 310 13.44 0.57 -22.38
CA ARG A 310 13.08 -0.59 -21.54
C ARG A 310 12.93 -0.13 -20.09
N VAL A 311 11.81 -0.47 -19.48
CA VAL A 311 11.59 -0.27 -18.04
C VAL A 311 12.22 -1.46 -17.32
N PRO A 312 13.32 -1.27 -16.57
CA PRO A 312 13.95 -2.38 -15.86
C PRO A 312 13.02 -2.90 -14.76
N PHE A 313 13.16 -4.19 -14.45
CA PHE A 313 12.50 -4.76 -13.28
C PHE A 313 12.99 -4.06 -12.01
N SER A 314 12.06 -3.72 -11.13
CA SER A 314 12.37 -3.07 -9.85
C SER A 314 11.30 -3.43 -8.81
N LEU A 315 11.62 -3.22 -7.54
CA LEU A 315 10.64 -3.30 -6.44
C LEU A 315 9.44 -2.37 -6.66
N GLY A 316 9.54 -1.38 -7.56
CA GLY A 316 8.43 -0.53 -7.98
C GLY A 316 7.24 -1.30 -8.56
N PHE A 317 7.43 -2.49 -9.14
CA PHE A 317 6.33 -3.32 -9.62
C PHE A 317 5.38 -3.75 -8.49
N TRP A 318 5.95 -4.11 -7.34
CA TRP A 318 5.16 -4.43 -6.15
C TRP A 318 4.59 -3.17 -5.50
N GLY A 319 5.31 -2.05 -5.61
CA GLY A 319 4.81 -0.72 -5.26
C GLY A 319 3.53 -0.30 -5.98
N MET A 320 3.26 -0.78 -7.20
CA MET A 320 2.01 -0.52 -7.94
C MET A 320 0.83 -1.40 -7.52
N CYS A 321 1.11 -2.58 -6.97
CA CYS A 321 0.08 -3.57 -6.64
C CYS A 321 -0.87 -3.03 -5.57
N PHE A 322 -0.32 -2.40 -4.53
CA PHE A 322 -1.12 -1.85 -3.44
C PHE A 322 -2.07 -0.72 -3.87
N PRO A 323 -1.60 0.40 -4.46
CA PRO A 323 -2.48 1.49 -4.90
C PRO A 323 -3.57 1.04 -5.88
N SER A 324 -3.21 0.21 -6.85
CA SER A 324 -4.17 -0.33 -7.83
C SER A 324 -5.16 -1.29 -7.18
N GLY A 325 -4.70 -2.09 -6.22
CA GLY A 325 -5.53 -3.03 -5.49
C GLY A 325 -6.56 -2.33 -4.60
N VAL A 326 -6.17 -1.29 -3.87
CA VAL A 326 -7.11 -0.53 -3.03
C VAL A 326 -8.12 0.26 -3.85
N PHE A 327 -7.73 0.76 -5.02
CA PHE A 327 -8.67 1.37 -5.96
C PHE A 327 -9.68 0.35 -6.52
N THR A 328 -9.22 -0.87 -6.76
CA THR A 328 -10.11 -1.99 -7.12
C THR A 328 -11.05 -2.34 -5.97
N LEU A 329 -10.57 -2.35 -4.71
CA LEU A 329 -11.42 -2.58 -3.52
C LEU A 329 -12.53 -1.53 -3.42
N LEU A 330 -12.23 -0.25 -3.61
CA LEU A 330 -13.25 0.80 -3.69
C LEU A 330 -14.25 0.53 -4.81
N THR A 331 -13.79 0.12 -5.98
CA THR A 331 -14.67 -0.17 -7.12
C THR A 331 -15.63 -1.32 -6.78
N VAL A 332 -15.13 -2.41 -6.19
CA VAL A 332 -15.97 -3.53 -5.74
C VAL A 332 -16.98 -3.08 -4.67
N GLU A 333 -16.54 -2.26 -3.70
CA GLU A 333 -17.41 -1.77 -2.63
C GLU A 333 -18.51 -0.83 -3.15
N LEU A 334 -18.19 0.04 -4.11
CA LEU A 334 -19.20 0.84 -4.81
C LEU A 334 -20.20 -0.05 -5.56
N GLY A 335 -19.74 -1.14 -6.18
CA GLY A 335 -20.62 -2.12 -6.81
C GLY A 335 -21.58 -2.77 -5.82
N ASN A 336 -21.13 -3.03 -4.58
CA ASN A 336 -21.97 -3.56 -3.51
C ASN A 336 -22.99 -2.52 -3.04
N VAL A 337 -22.55 -1.29 -2.76
CA VAL A 337 -23.42 -0.21 -2.25
C VAL A 337 -24.47 0.22 -3.29
N LEU A 338 -24.11 0.24 -4.58
CA LEU A 338 -25.02 0.58 -5.67
C LEU A 338 -25.79 -0.60 -6.26
N GLU A 339 -25.55 -1.81 -5.74
CA GLU A 339 -26.11 -3.06 -6.26
C GLU A 339 -25.92 -3.21 -7.79
N SER A 340 -24.79 -2.71 -8.30
CA SER A 340 -24.56 -2.54 -9.73
C SER A 340 -23.57 -3.56 -10.28
N ARG A 341 -24.09 -4.52 -11.06
CA ARG A 341 -23.27 -5.52 -11.77
C ARG A 341 -22.25 -4.87 -12.72
N THR A 342 -22.59 -3.72 -13.33
CA THR A 342 -21.69 -2.99 -14.22
C THR A 342 -20.43 -2.53 -13.51
N ILE A 343 -20.57 -2.03 -12.27
CA ILE A 343 -19.43 -1.62 -11.45
C ILE A 343 -18.63 -2.85 -10.99
N HIS A 344 -19.29 -3.98 -10.70
CA HIS A 344 -18.57 -5.22 -10.43
C HIS A 344 -17.72 -5.66 -11.63
N TYR A 345 -18.21 -5.55 -12.88
CA TYR A 345 -17.41 -5.81 -14.09
C TYR A 345 -16.16 -4.94 -14.18
N LEU A 346 -16.28 -3.64 -13.85
CA LEU A 346 -15.11 -2.77 -13.74
C LEU A 346 -14.15 -3.25 -12.63
N GLY A 347 -14.69 -3.67 -11.48
CA GLY A 347 -13.92 -4.31 -10.41
C GLY A 347 -13.11 -5.52 -10.90
N ALA A 348 -13.73 -6.44 -11.65
CA ALA A 348 -13.03 -7.59 -12.25
C ALA A 348 -11.92 -7.17 -13.22
N ILE A 349 -12.17 -6.16 -14.06
CA ILE A 349 -11.18 -5.64 -15.00
C ILE A 349 -9.99 -5.07 -14.22
N PHE A 350 -10.23 -4.27 -13.18
CA PHE A 350 -9.16 -3.68 -12.36
C PHE A 350 -8.44 -4.72 -11.48
N SER A 351 -9.11 -5.83 -11.10
CA SER A 351 -8.47 -6.99 -10.48
C SER A 351 -7.40 -7.64 -11.36
N SER A 352 -7.32 -7.33 -12.66
CA SER A 352 -6.19 -7.74 -13.51
C SER A 352 -4.82 -7.21 -13.03
N THR A 353 -4.79 -6.26 -12.10
CA THR A 353 -3.61 -5.89 -11.30
C THR A 353 -2.91 -7.11 -10.68
N LEU A 354 -3.64 -8.20 -10.38
CA LEU A 354 -3.08 -9.48 -9.96
C LEU A 354 -2.00 -10.01 -10.91
N ARG A 355 -2.12 -9.73 -12.22
CA ARG A 355 -1.11 -10.11 -13.22
C ARG A 355 0.20 -9.36 -13.00
N VAL A 356 0.13 -8.10 -12.57
CA VAL A 356 1.32 -7.30 -12.25
C VAL A 356 2.05 -7.88 -11.02
N TRP A 357 1.30 -8.35 -10.02
CA TRP A 357 1.88 -9.04 -8.87
C TRP A 357 2.57 -10.35 -9.27
N VAL A 358 1.91 -11.17 -10.11
CA VAL A 358 2.50 -12.41 -10.65
C VAL A 358 3.74 -12.13 -11.50
N MET A 359 3.71 -11.13 -12.39
CA MET A 359 4.90 -10.68 -13.13
C MET A 359 6.00 -10.21 -12.20
N GLY A 360 5.64 -9.65 -11.05
CA GLY A 360 6.57 -9.29 -10.00
C GLY A 360 7.34 -10.49 -9.42
N ILE A 361 6.65 -11.60 -9.21
CA ILE A 361 7.26 -12.86 -8.74
C ILE A 361 8.16 -13.45 -9.84
N LEU A 362 7.62 -13.62 -11.05
CA LEU A 362 8.32 -14.24 -12.18
C LEU A 362 9.50 -13.38 -12.69
N GLY A 363 9.36 -12.05 -12.64
CA GLY A 363 10.41 -11.10 -13.01
C GLY A 363 11.55 -11.05 -11.99
N GLY A 364 11.26 -11.32 -10.71
CA GLY A 364 12.28 -11.50 -9.68
C GLY A 364 13.19 -12.70 -9.94
N GLU A 365 12.63 -13.80 -10.45
CA GLU A 365 13.39 -15.00 -10.84
C GLU A 365 14.32 -14.74 -12.03
N ASN A 366 13.84 -14.03 -13.06
CA ASN A 366 14.68 -13.67 -14.23
C ASN A 366 15.74 -12.61 -13.91
N SER A 367 15.48 -11.73 -12.92
CA SER A 367 16.44 -10.72 -12.47
C SER A 367 17.50 -11.29 -11.54
N ALA A 368 17.21 -12.39 -10.83
CA ALA A 368 18.22 -13.11 -10.07
C ALA A 368 19.35 -13.67 -10.96
N GLY A 369 19.11 -13.83 -12.26
CA GLY A 369 20.15 -14.10 -13.28
C GLY A 369 20.73 -12.85 -13.98
N GLY A 370 20.17 -11.66 -13.76
CA GLY A 370 20.59 -10.40 -14.40
C GLY A 370 21.25 -9.38 -13.45
N VAL A 371 21.11 -9.55 -12.13
CA VAL A 371 21.86 -8.77 -11.12
C VAL A 371 23.37 -9.00 -11.21
N GLU A 372 23.81 -10.07 -11.88
CA GLU A 372 25.23 -10.30 -12.21
C GLU A 372 25.80 -9.24 -13.18
N ASP A 373 24.99 -8.62 -14.05
CA ASP A 373 25.50 -7.79 -15.16
C ASP A 373 25.57 -6.27 -14.85
N ASP A 374 24.66 -5.74 -14.03
CA ASP A 374 24.56 -4.29 -13.78
C ASP A 374 25.45 -3.79 -12.63
N ASP A 375 25.74 -4.64 -11.62
CA ASP A 375 26.64 -4.28 -10.50
C ASP A 375 28.11 -4.15 -10.97
N VAL A 376 28.50 -4.84 -12.05
CA VAL A 376 29.86 -4.76 -12.63
C VAL A 376 30.08 -3.44 -13.36
N ARG A 377 29.03 -2.83 -13.94
CA ARG A 377 29.16 -1.54 -14.64
C ARG A 377 29.23 -0.34 -13.71
N PHE A 378 28.68 -0.42 -12.50
CA PHE A 378 28.74 0.68 -11.53
C PHE A 378 30.07 0.74 -10.76
N SER A 379 30.75 -0.40 -10.61
CA SER A 379 32.05 -0.50 -9.91
C SER A 379 33.26 -0.01 -10.75
N LEU A 380 33.12 0.18 -12.06
CA LEU A 380 34.22 0.58 -12.94
C LEU A 380 34.21 2.08 -13.30
N ARG A 381 33.34 2.88 -12.66
CA ARG A 381 33.18 4.31 -12.98
C ARG A 381 33.20 5.27 -11.81
N ASN A 382 33.63 4.86 -10.62
CA ASN A 382 34.00 5.77 -9.54
C ASN A 382 35.28 5.33 -8.86
#